data_AF-A0A6S7LIQ3-F1
#
_entry.id   AF-A0A6S7LIQ3-F1
#
_cell.length_a   1.000
_cell.length_b   1.000
_cell.length_c   1.000
_cell.angle_alpha   90.00
_cell.angle_beta   90.00
_cell.angle_gamma   90.00
#
_symmetry.space_group_name_H-M   'P 1'
#
loop_
_entity.id
_entity.type
_entity.pdbx_description
1 polymer ?
#
loop_
_entity_poly.entity_id
_entity_poly.type
_entity_poly.pdbx_seq_one_letter_code
_entity_poly.pdbx_strand_id
1 'polypeptide(L)'
;MESHRINRAKSQPPEVGEIVLIVGEERNRGKWMKGKVTRIVKGVDGVARGVVLLHKGNRLERPLQAICPLEIKSVTAETVEKRKEEPIKPVRERRKAAAMRRPRYSSYQRTMLFEK
;
A
#
# COMPACT_ATOMS: atom_id res chain seq x y z
N MET A 1 -11.24 -7.55 -21.32
CA MET A 1 -10.44 -6.35 -21.00
C MET A 1 -10.61 -6.05 -19.51
N GLU A 2 -9.67 -6.50 -18.68
CA GLU A 2 -9.77 -6.40 -17.23
C GLU A 2 -9.29 -5.01 -16.75
N SER A 3 -10.24 -4.17 -16.32
CA SER A 3 -9.95 -2.81 -15.89
C SER A 3 -9.27 -2.81 -14.51
N HIS A 4 -8.01 -2.37 -14.45
CA HIS A 4 -7.24 -2.27 -13.22
C HIS A 4 -7.83 -1.21 -12.27
N ARG A 5 -8.73 -1.63 -11.37
CA ARG A 5 -9.44 -0.74 -10.46
C ARG A 5 -8.58 -0.42 -9.22
N ILE A 6 -7.75 0.60 -9.33
CA ILE A 6 -6.96 1.11 -8.20
C ILE A 6 -7.86 2.01 -7.35
N ASN A 7 -8.19 1.57 -6.14
CA ASN A 7 -8.98 2.36 -5.20
C ASN A 7 -8.13 3.51 -4.65
N ARG A 8 -8.27 4.70 -5.23
CA ARG A 8 -7.59 5.93 -4.83
C ARG A 8 -8.46 6.67 -3.84
N ALA A 9 -8.36 6.32 -2.57
CA ALA A 9 -8.93 7.13 -1.51
C ALA A 9 -8.23 8.51 -1.52
N LYS A 10 -8.89 9.55 -2.07
CA LYS A 10 -8.53 10.99 -2.01
C LYS A 10 -7.02 11.29 -1.91
N SER A 11 -6.23 10.68 -2.79
CA SER A 11 -4.78 10.86 -2.75
C SER A 11 -4.45 12.23 -3.36
N GLN A 12 -3.74 13.05 -2.61
CA GLN A 12 -3.23 14.34 -3.10
C GLN A 12 -2.36 14.11 -4.35
N PRO A 13 -2.32 15.06 -5.29
CA PRO A 13 -1.37 14.97 -6.40
C PRO A 13 0.06 14.89 -5.84
N PRO A 14 0.95 14.10 -6.47
CA PRO A 14 2.32 13.96 -6.02
C PRO A 14 3.10 15.26 -6.17
N GLU A 15 4.14 15.44 -5.37
CA GLU A 15 4.97 16.64 -5.41
C GLU A 15 6.13 16.49 -6.42
N VAL A 16 6.66 17.63 -6.89
CA VAL A 16 7.89 17.63 -7.68
C VAL A 16 9.05 17.09 -6.83
N GLY A 17 9.79 16.13 -7.37
CA GLY A 17 10.87 15.45 -6.67
C GLY A 17 10.47 14.13 -6.03
N GLU A 18 9.17 13.85 -5.89
CA GLU A 18 8.65 12.61 -5.32
C GLU A 18 8.89 11.40 -6.24
N ILE A 19 9.14 10.24 -5.64
CA ILE A 19 9.22 8.97 -6.37
C ILE A 19 7.85 8.30 -6.36
N VAL A 20 7.32 8.02 -7.54
CA VAL A 20 6.00 7.41 -7.73
C VAL A 20 6.08 6.17 -8.61
N LEU A 21 5.08 5.30 -8.50
CA LEU A 21 4.88 4.16 -9.39
C LEU A 21 3.96 4.55 -10.55
N ILE A 22 4.28 4.04 -11.73
CA ILE A 22 3.48 4.14 -12.94
C ILE A 22 2.75 2.82 -13.10
N VAL A 23 1.43 2.88 -13.08
CA VAL A 23 0.55 1.73 -13.25
C VAL A 23 0.82 1.09 -14.62
N GLY A 24 1.23 -0.18 -14.59
CA GLY A 24 1.41 -1.01 -15.79
C GLY A 24 0.26 -2.00 -15.96
N GLU A 25 0.37 -2.85 -16.99
CA GLU A 25 -0.60 -3.92 -17.29
C GLU A 25 -0.53 -5.11 -16.33
N GLU A 26 0.59 -5.25 -15.61
CA GLU A 26 0.80 -6.32 -14.64
C GLU A 26 0.07 -6.01 -13.32
N ARG A 27 -0.53 -7.03 -12.70
CA ARG A 27 -1.24 -6.88 -11.42
C ARG A 27 -0.28 -6.68 -10.25
N ASN A 28 0.90 -7.27 -10.33
CA ASN A 28 1.95 -7.12 -9.32
C ASN A 28 2.58 -5.71 -9.36
N ARG A 29 2.29 -4.91 -8.32
CA ARG A 29 2.86 -3.56 -8.12
C ARG A 29 4.39 -3.54 -8.12
N GLY A 30 5.05 -4.63 -7.72
CA GLY A 30 6.50 -4.73 -7.72
C GLY A 30 7.13 -4.68 -9.12
N LYS A 31 6.36 -4.98 -10.17
CA LYS A 31 6.83 -4.88 -11.57
C LYS A 31 6.47 -3.54 -12.22
N TRP A 32 5.74 -2.66 -11.54
CA TRP A 32 5.41 -1.34 -12.07
C TRP A 32 6.65 -0.47 -12.19
N MET A 33 6.68 0.36 -13.23
CA MET A 33 7.78 1.28 -13.44
C MET A 33 7.78 2.35 -12.34
N LYS A 34 8.95 2.72 -11.83
CA LYS A 34 9.09 3.84 -10.89
C LYS A 34 9.71 5.05 -11.59
N GLY A 35 9.26 6.26 -11.24
CA GLY A 35 9.79 7.50 -11.81
C GLY A 35 9.83 8.62 -10.79
N LYS A 36 10.76 9.55 -10.96
CA LYS A 36 10.81 10.80 -10.18
C LYS A 36 9.95 11.85 -10.88
N VAL A 37 9.02 12.46 -10.16
CA VAL A 37 8.22 13.58 -10.70
C VAL A 37 9.14 14.76 -10.93
N THR A 38 9.19 15.25 -12.18
CA THR A 38 9.96 16.44 -12.54
C THR A 38 9.07 17.66 -12.77
N ARG A 39 7.83 17.44 -13.21
CA ARG A 39 6.85 18.51 -13.45
C ARG A 39 5.42 17.99 -13.30
N ILE A 40 4.53 18.84 -12.81
CA ILE A 40 3.08 18.58 -12.80
C ILE A 40 2.44 19.32 -13.97
N VAL A 41 1.63 18.61 -14.75
CA VAL A 41 0.86 19.19 -15.87
C VAL A 41 -0.51 19.60 -15.35
N LYS A 42 -0.74 20.92 -15.33
CA LYS A 42 -1.98 21.55 -14.87
C LYS A 42 -2.78 22.06 -16.06
N GLY A 43 -4.11 22.02 -15.96
CA GLY A 43 -4.99 22.71 -16.90
C GLY A 43 -5.05 24.22 -16.65
N VAL A 44 -5.84 24.92 -17.45
CA VAL A 44 -6.09 26.37 -17.32
C VAL A 44 -6.73 26.72 -15.96
N ASP A 45 -7.55 25.82 -15.43
CA ASP A 45 -8.16 25.86 -14.10
C ASP A 45 -7.17 25.57 -12.95
N GLY A 46 -5.89 25.31 -13.25
CA GLY A 46 -4.87 24.95 -12.28
C GLY A 46 -4.94 23.50 -11.78
N VAL A 47 -5.90 22.70 -12.27
CA VAL A 47 -6.09 21.31 -11.81
C VAL A 47 -5.06 20.38 -12.43
N ALA A 48 -4.38 19.60 -11.60
CA ALA A 48 -3.39 18.61 -12.02
C ALA A 48 -4.06 17.46 -12.78
N ARG A 49 -3.69 17.28 -14.05
CA ARG A 49 -4.21 16.21 -14.93
C ARG A 49 -3.16 15.16 -15.28
N GLY A 50 -1.88 15.54 -15.21
CA GLY A 50 -0.78 14.64 -15.52
C GLY A 50 0.51 15.04 -14.83
N VAL A 51 1.52 14.20 -14.99
CA VAL A 51 2.88 14.42 -14.49
C VAL A 51 3.90 14.04 -15.56
N VAL A 52 5.01 14.77 -15.56
CA VAL A 52 6.22 14.42 -16.26
C VAL A 52 7.15 13.73 -15.28
N LEU A 53 7.66 12.58 -15.66
CA LEU A 53 8.48 11.71 -14.83
C LEU A 53 9.84 11.52 -15.49
N LEU A 54 10.87 11.36 -14.67
CA LEU A 54 12.18 10.88 -15.10
C LEU A 54 12.34 9.41 -14.73
N HIS A 55 12.61 8.57 -15.73
CA HIS A 55 12.87 7.15 -15.58
C HIS A 55 14.10 6.75 -16.40
N LYS A 56 15.18 6.30 -15.73
CA LYS A 56 16.43 5.87 -16.39
C LYS A 56 16.96 6.90 -17.42
N GLY A 57 16.87 8.20 -17.09
CA GLY A 57 17.27 9.29 -17.98
C GLY A 57 16.21 9.74 -19.00
N ASN A 58 15.16 8.96 -19.23
CA ASN A 58 14.08 9.29 -20.15
C ASN A 58 12.95 10.05 -19.47
N ARG A 59 12.37 11.01 -20.18
CA ARG A 59 11.18 11.75 -19.74
C ARG A 59 9.92 11.02 -20.22
N LEU A 60 8.98 10.80 -19.31
CA LEU A 60 7.72 10.12 -19.57
C LEU A 60 6.57 10.98 -19.08
N GLU A 61 5.60 11.26 -19.95
CA GLU A 61 4.37 11.94 -19.56
C GLU A 61 3.28 10.91 -19.30
N ARG A 62 2.63 11.01 -18.13
CA ARG A 62 1.58 10.09 -17.73
C ARG A 62 0.42 10.84 -17.09
N PRO A 63 -0.83 10.41 -17.36
CA PRO A 63 -1.98 11.01 -16.73
C PRO A 63 -1.96 10.70 -15.23
N LEU A 64 -2.53 11.59 -14.41
CA LEU A 64 -2.48 11.44 -12.95
C LEU A 64 -3.09 10.11 -12.50
N GLN A 65 -4.09 9.59 -13.23
CA GLN A 65 -4.73 8.28 -13.04
C GLN A 65 -3.81 7.06 -13.20
N ALA A 66 -2.66 7.22 -13.84
CA ALA A 66 -1.65 6.18 -13.99
C ALA A 66 -0.55 6.28 -12.91
N ILE A 67 -0.66 7.18 -11.94
CA ILE A 67 0.37 7.44 -10.92
C ILE A 67 -0.06 6.96 -9.54
N CYS A 68 0.70 6.04 -8.94
CA CYS A 68 0.49 5.60 -7.56
C CYS A 68 1.63 6.14 -6.67
N PRO A 69 1.32 6.94 -5.63
CA PRO A 69 2.32 7.38 -4.67
C PRO A 69 2.98 6.22 -3.94
N LEU A 70 4.21 6.42 -3.49
CA LEU A 70 4.86 5.55 -2.50
C LEU A 70 4.59 6.16 -1.12
N GLU A 71 4.07 5.38 -0.17
CA GLU A 71 3.78 5.85 1.21
C GLU A 71 5.06 6.10 2.04
N ILE A 72 6.18 6.38 1.38
CA ILE A 72 7.51 6.53 1.96
C ILE A 72 7.92 7.99 1.76
N LYS A 73 7.95 8.74 2.86
CA LYS A 73 8.44 10.12 2.88
C LYS A 73 9.85 10.14 3.44
N SER A 74 10.74 10.91 2.80
CA SER A 74 12.08 11.13 3.34
C SER A 74 11.96 11.93 4.63
N VAL A 75 12.70 11.53 5.68
CA VAL A 75 12.77 12.29 6.93
C VAL A 75 13.61 13.54 6.65
N THR A 76 12.97 14.70 6.54
CA THR A 76 13.68 15.98 6.53
C THR A 76 14.16 16.29 7.95
N ALA A 77 15.24 17.07 8.08
CA ALA A 77 15.82 17.43 9.38
C ALA A 77 14.79 18.02 10.36
N GLU A 78 13.75 18.69 9.86
CA GLU A 78 12.64 19.24 10.66
C GLU A 78 11.74 18.17 11.29
N THR A 79 11.70 16.96 10.73
CA THR A 79 10.84 15.86 11.23
C THR A 79 11.43 15.18 12.46
N VAL A 80 12.74 15.35 12.70
CA VAL A 80 13.45 14.75 13.85
C VAL A 80 13.01 15.41 15.16
N GLU A 81 12.75 16.72 15.15
CA GLU A 81 12.31 17.46 16.34
C GLU A 81 10.90 17.06 16.83
N LYS A 82 10.04 16.54 15.93
CA LYS A 82 8.69 16.07 16.29
C LYS A 82 8.64 14.65 16.87
N ARG A 83 9.74 13.90 16.84
CA ARG A 83 9.82 12.52 17.39
C ARG A 83 10.32 12.48 18.84
N LYS A 84 10.21 13.57 19.59
CA LYS A 84 10.42 13.52 21.04
C LYS A 84 9.14 12.98 21.70
N GLU A 85 9.23 11.71 22.10
CA GLU A 85 8.43 11.02 23.13
C GLU A 85 6.90 10.92 22.91
N GLU A 86 6.46 9.90 22.16
CA GLU A 86 5.19 9.26 22.52
C GLU A 86 5.46 8.18 23.58
N PRO A 87 4.82 8.23 24.76
CA PRO A 87 4.98 7.21 25.79
C PRO A 87 4.48 5.85 25.27
N ILE A 88 5.33 4.83 25.42
CA ILE A 88 5.03 3.44 25.06
C ILE A 88 3.79 3.01 25.86
N LYS A 89 2.62 2.94 25.21
CA LYS A 89 1.42 2.42 25.85
C LYS A 89 1.63 0.92 26.14
N PRO A 90 1.31 0.44 27.36
CA PRO A 90 1.53 -0.95 27.70
C PRO A 90 0.77 -1.87 26.75
N VAL A 91 1.47 -2.89 26.25
CA VAL A 91 0.93 -3.97 25.43
C VAL A 91 -0.26 -4.56 26.16
N ARG A 92 -1.45 -4.47 25.54
CA ARG A 92 -2.70 -5.00 26.10
C ARG A 92 -2.52 -6.49 26.44
N GLU A 93 -2.63 -6.82 27.71
CA GLU A 93 -2.52 -8.18 28.21
C GLU A 93 -3.53 -9.12 27.52
N ARG A 94 -3.05 -10.28 27.06
CA ARG A 94 -3.86 -11.26 26.33
C ARG A 94 -5.07 -11.67 27.18
N ARG A 95 -6.29 -11.50 26.63
CA ARG A 95 -7.54 -11.94 27.29
C ARG A 95 -7.52 -13.45 27.55
N LYS A 96 -7.61 -13.85 28.83
CA LYS A 96 -7.55 -15.26 29.29
C LYS A 96 -8.62 -16.20 28.71
N ALA A 97 -9.70 -15.66 28.12
CA ALA A 97 -10.82 -16.44 27.60
C ALA A 97 -10.44 -17.40 26.44
N ALA A 98 -9.45 -17.06 25.61
CA ALA A 98 -9.00 -17.95 24.52
C ALA A 98 -8.20 -19.16 25.03
N ALA A 99 -7.52 -19.04 26.18
CA ALA A 99 -6.71 -20.10 26.77
C ALA A 99 -7.55 -21.21 27.44
N MET A 100 -8.77 -20.89 27.89
CA MET A 100 -9.66 -21.85 28.56
C MET A 100 -10.47 -22.73 27.61
N ARG A 101 -10.25 -22.66 26.29
CA ARG A 101 -11.01 -23.49 25.34
C ARG A 101 -10.52 -24.94 25.42
N ARG A 102 -11.18 -25.75 26.25
CA ARG A 102 -10.98 -27.20 26.33
C ARG A 102 -11.11 -27.82 24.93
N PRO A 103 -10.17 -28.68 24.48
CA PRO A 103 -10.38 -29.43 23.24
C PRO A 103 -11.60 -30.32 23.41
N ARG A 104 -12.56 -30.22 22.48
CA ARG A 104 -13.64 -31.21 22.35
C ARG A 104 -12.99 -32.50 21.86
N TYR A 105 -12.97 -33.50 22.73
CA TYR A 105 -12.64 -34.86 22.35
C TYR A 105 -13.66 -35.34 21.30
N SER A 106 -13.20 -35.67 20.09
CA SER A 106 -14.03 -36.12 18.98
C SER A 106 -14.27 -37.63 19.11
N SER A 107 -15.32 -38.01 19.83
CA SER A 107 -15.73 -39.40 20.01
C SER A 107 -16.66 -39.87 18.89
N TYR A 108 -16.13 -40.17 17.70
CA TYR A 108 -16.86 -40.95 16.70
C TYR A 108 -15.87 -41.65 15.76
N GLN A 109 -15.64 -42.95 15.97
CA GLN A 109 -15.87 -43.98 14.95
C GLN A 109 -16.25 -45.28 15.68
N ARG A 110 -17.55 -45.41 15.96
CA ARG A 110 -18.21 -46.70 16.13
C ARG A 110 -18.71 -47.11 14.75
N THR A 111 -18.66 -48.42 14.50
CA THR A 111 -19.27 -49.24 13.45
C THR A 111 -18.63 -49.28 12.06
N MET A 112 -18.10 -50.48 11.74
CA MET A 112 -18.24 -51.34 10.53
C MET A 112 -16.89 -52.09 10.36
N LEU A 113 -16.72 -53.41 10.25
CA LEU A 113 -17.53 -54.52 9.72
C LEU A 113 -16.89 -55.88 10.15
N PHE A 114 -17.72 -56.86 10.47
CA PHE A 114 -17.69 -58.31 10.12
C PHE A 114 -16.44 -59.22 10.22
N GLU A 115 -16.75 -60.48 10.61
CA GLU A 115 -16.02 -61.77 10.45
C GLU A 115 -14.81 -62.02 11.37
N LYS A 116 -14.65 -63.19 12.03
CA LYS A 116 -15.23 -64.53 11.85
C LYS A 116 -15.03 -65.33 13.14
#